data_AF-A0AAW8AWX3-F1
#
_entry.id   AF-A0AAW8AWX3-F1
#
_cell.length_a   1.000
_cell.length_b   1.000
_cell.length_c   1.000
_cell.angle_alpha   90.00
_cell.angle_beta   90.00
_cell.angle_gamma   90.00
#
_symmetry.space_group_name_H-M   'P 1'
#
loop_
_entity.id
_entity.type
_entity.pdbx_description
1 polymer ?
#
loop_
_entity_poly.entity_id
_entity_poly.type
_entity_poly.pdbx_seq_one_letter_code
_entity_poly.pdbx_strand_id
1 'polypeptide(L)' 'FYRRMQRFFAGQYFDYRQISQLIFNMFSFDQVQLTLDRTNWKWGKRNINILMLAIVYRGIAIPILWTLLNKRGNSDTKER' A
#
# COMPACT_ATOMS: atom_id res chain seq x y z
N PHE A 1 -17.09 6.89 17.07
CA PHE A 1 -15.71 6.48 16.73
C PHE A 1 -15.43 6.53 15.21
N TYR A 2 -16.21 5.84 14.36
CA TYR A 2 -16.05 5.83 12.89
C TYR A 2 -15.90 7.21 12.24
N ARG A 3 -16.84 8.14 12.48
CA ARG A 3 -16.76 9.52 11.94
C ARG A 3 -15.54 10.31 12.44
N ARG A 4 -15.03 10.01 13.64
CA ARG A 4 -13.84 10.67 14.20
C ARG A 4 -12.57 10.22 13.48
N MET A 5 -12.44 8.91 13.22
CA MET A 5 -11.34 8.38 12.41
C MET A 5 -11.38 8.94 10.99
N GLN A 6 -12.54 8.96 10.34
CA GLN A 6 -12.65 9.54 8.98
C GLN A 6 -12.22 11.00 8.93
N ARG A 7 -12.59 11.82 9.91
CA ARG A 7 -12.16 13.24 9.98
C ARG A 7 -10.66 13.37 10.18
N PHE A 8 -10.08 12.52 11.02
CA PHE A 8 -8.63 12.47 11.19
C PHE A 8 -7.93 12.15 9.85
N PHE A 9 -8.30 11.06 9.19
CA PHE A 9 -7.69 10.69 7.91
C PHE A 9 -7.99 11.67 6.75
N ALA A 10 -9.12 12.37 6.79
CA ALA A 10 -9.47 13.37 5.76
C ALA A 10 -8.60 14.64 5.84
N GLY A 11 -8.14 15.02 7.03
CA GLY A 11 -7.34 16.22 7.26
C GLY A 11 -5.83 15.97 7.28
N GLN A 12 -5.39 14.73 7.06
CA GLN A 12 -3.98 14.34 7.19
C GLN A 12 -3.48 13.75 5.87
N TYR A 13 -2.38 14.31 5.38
CA TYR A 13 -1.65 13.73 4.26
C TYR A 13 -0.55 12.83 4.83
N PHE A 14 -0.56 11.56 4.45
CA PHE A 14 0.46 10.62 4.89
C PHE A 14 1.58 10.55 3.84
N ASP A 15 2.73 11.13 4.17
CA ASP A 15 3.95 10.91 3.41
C ASP A 15 4.43 9.48 3.67
N TYR A 16 4.67 8.72 2.59
CA TYR A 16 5.20 7.36 2.70
C TYR A 16 6.52 7.30 3.46
N ARG A 17 7.33 8.36 3.47
CA ARG A 17 8.55 8.43 4.30
C ARG A 17 8.22 8.40 5.78
N GLN A 18 7.22 9.16 6.20
CA GLN A 18 6.77 9.21 7.59
C GLN A 18 6.14 7.88 8.01
N ILE A 19 5.32 7.26 7.14
CA ILE A 19 4.79 5.91 7.39
C ILE A 19 5.93 4.90 7.52
N SER A 20 6.92 4.94 6.62
CA SER A 20 8.08 4.04 6.67
C SER A 20 8.82 4.19 7.99
N GLN A 21 9.20 5.42 8.37
CA GLN A 21 9.88 5.69 9.63
C GLN A 21 9.07 5.22 10.84
N LEU A 22 7.76 5.45 10.85
CA LEU A 22 6.88 4.97 11.91
C LEU A 22 6.93 3.44 12.02
N ILE A 23 6.81 2.72 10.90
CA ILE A 23 6.87 1.26 10.88
C ILE A 23 8.24 0.78 11.40
N PHE A 24 9.34 1.35 10.91
CA PHE A 24 10.69 1.01 11.36
C PHE A 24 10.94 1.35 12.83
N ASN A 25 10.31 2.39 13.37
CA ASN A 25 10.42 2.73 14.80
C ASN A 25 9.55 1.83 15.69
N MET A 26 8.42 1.35 15.17
CA MET A 26 7.52 0.44 15.90
C MET A 26 8.07 -0.99 15.99
N PHE A 27 8.88 -1.39 15.01
CA PHE A 27 9.41 -2.74 14.91
C PHE A 27 10.93 -2.69 14.81
N SER A 28 11.63 -3.34 15.74
CA SER A 28 13.08 -3.54 15.62
C SER A 28 13.37 -4.59 14.56
N PHE A 29 13.69 -4.15 13.34
CA PHE A 29 14.08 -5.03 12.24
C PHE A 29 15.61 -5.13 12.15
N ASP A 30 16.16 -6.35 12.29
CA ASP A 30 17.59 -6.60 12.03
C ASP A 30 17.86 -6.82 10.53
N GLN A 31 16.93 -7.49 9.85
CA GLN A 31 16.95 -7.70 8.42
C GLN A 31 15.53 -7.59 7.85
N VAL A 32 15.39 -6.93 6.71
CA VAL A 32 14.10 -6.66 6.07
C VAL A 32 13.97 -7.51 4.82
N GLN A 33 12.90 -8.29 4.74
CA GLN A 33 12.46 -8.91 3.50
C GLN A 33 11.36 -8.05 2.89
N LEU A 34 11.56 -7.63 1.65
CA LEU A 34 10.58 -6.84 0.91
C LEU A 34 9.82 -7.73 -0.06
N THR A 35 8.51 -7.52 -0.13
CA THR A 35 7.64 -8.19 -1.10
C THR A 35 6.84 -7.15 -1.88
N LEU A 36 6.64 -7.43 -3.16
CA LEU A 36 5.73 -6.68 -4.02
C LEU A 36 4.48 -7.51 -4.24
N ASP A 37 3.33 -6.95 -3.86
CA ASP A 37 2.04 -7.59 -4.04
C ASP A 37 1.12 -6.74 -4.91
N ARG A 38 0.31 -7.40 -5.75
CA ARG A 38 -0.68 -6.75 -6.60
C ARG A 38 -2.06 -7.25 -6.19
N THR A 39 -2.88 -6.38 -5.64
CA THR A 39 -4.27 -6.70 -5.30
C THR A 39 -5.24 -6.02 -6.25
N ASN A 40 -6.22 -6.78 -6.75
CA ASN A 40 -7.32 -6.26 -7.55
C ASN A 40 -8.59 -6.28 -6.70
N TRP A 41 -9.13 -5.10 -6.44
CA TRP A 41 -10.35 -4.92 -5.67
C TRP A 41 -11.46 -4.46 -6.61
N LYS A 42 -12.66 -4.99 -6.40
CA LYS A 42 -13.86 -4.57 -7.15
C LYS A 42 -14.79 -3.81 -6.23
N TRP A 43 -14.87 -2.50 -6.41
CA TRP A 43 -15.81 -1.63 -5.70
C TRP A 43 -17.01 -1.32 -6.60
N GLY A 44 -18.07 -2.12 -6.49
CA GLY A 44 -19.21 -2.05 -7.40
C GLY A 44 -18.80 -2.29 -8.85
N LYS A 45 -18.87 -1.25 -9.70
CA LYS A 45 -18.42 -1.30 -11.10
C LYS A 45 -16.95 -0.88 -11.30
N ARG A 46 -16.34 -0.23 -10.30
CA ARG A 46 -14.96 0.29 -10.36
C ARG A 46 -13.97 -0.81 -9.96
N ASN A 47 -12.89 -0.94 -10.72
CA ASN A 47 -11.78 -1.82 -10.36
C ASN A 47 -10.66 -0.95 -9.80
N ILE A 48 -10.11 -1.36 -8.66
CA ILE A 48 -9.04 -0.68 -7.95
C ILE A 48 -7.87 -1.66 -7.99
N ASN A 49 -6.87 -1.36 -8.81
CA ASN A 49 -5.63 -2.11 -8.85
C ASN A 49 -4.63 -1.42 -7.92
N ILE A 50 -4.19 -2.12 -6.88
CA ILE A 50 -3.22 -1.62 -5.94
C ILE A 50 -1.94 -2.42 -6.10
N LEU A 51 -0.84 -1.74 -6.39
CA LEU A 51 0.50 -2.31 -6.26
C LEU A 51 1.05 -1.87 -4.92
N MET A 52 1.41 -2.82 -4.05
CA MET A 52 1.94 -2.56 -2.71
C MET A 52 3.36 -3.09 -2.57
N LEU A 53 4.24 -2.32 -1.94
CA LEU A 53 5.49 -2.80 -1.38
C LEU A 53 5.29 -3.00 0.13
N ALA A 54 5.60 -4.19 0.62
CA ALA A 54 5.44 -4.55 2.02
C ALA A 54 6.72 -5.16 2.61
N ILE A 55 6.91 -5.00 3.91
CA ILE A 55 7.89 -5.75 4.70
C ILE A 55 7.24 -7.07 5.10
N VAL A 56 7.92 -8.18 4.86
CA VAL A 56 7.54 -9.47 5.46
C VAL A 56 8.19 -9.56 6.83
N TYR A 57 7.37 -9.60 7.87
CA TYR A 57 7.81 -9.74 9.25
C TYR A 57 7.00 -10.82 9.95
N ARG A 58 7.69 -11.87 10.45
CA ARG A 58 7.07 -13.00 11.17
C ARG A 58 5.86 -13.61 10.44
N GLY A 59 5.94 -13.73 9.11
CA GLY A 59 4.88 -14.30 8.28
C GLY A 59 3.74 -13.34 7.92
N ILE A 60 3.82 -12.06 8.31
CA ILE A 60 2.84 -11.01 7.99
C ILE A 60 3.47 -10.01 7.03
N ALA A 61 2.74 -9.61 5.98
CA ALA A 61 3.14 -8.54 5.08
C ALA A 61 2.60 -7.19 5.60
N ILE A 62 3.51 -6.28 5.96
CA ILE A 62 3.20 -4.94 6.45
C ILE A 62 3.45 -3.94 5.30
N PRO A 63 2.39 -3.33 4.72
CA PRO A 63 2.54 -2.41 3.59
C PRO A 63 3.24 -1.12 4.02
N ILE A 64 4.23 -0.69 3.23
CA ILE A 64 4.99 0.54 3.43
C ILE A 64 4.60 1.59 2.40
N LEU A 65 4.49 1.15 1.15
CA LEU A 65 4.22 1.99 -0.02
C LEU A 65 3.14 1.32 -0.85
N TRP A 66 2.27 2.11 -1.45
CA TRP A 66 1.31 1.60 -2.42
C TRP A 66 1.00 2.64 -3.48
N THR A 67 0.62 2.18 -4.66
CA THR A 67 0.12 3.05 -5.72
C THR A 67 -1.12 2.45 -6.36
N LEU A 68 -2.05 3.33 -6.73
CA LEU A 68 -3.24 2.96 -7.49
C LEU A 68 -2.88 2.93 -8.97
N LEU A 69 -2.92 1.74 -9.56
CA LEU A 69 -2.69 1.57 -10.99
C LEU A 69 -3.97 1.96 -11.73
N ASN A 70 -3.89 3.02 -12.54
CA ASN A 70 -5.02 3.56 -13.30
C ASN A 70 -5.51 2.63 -14.43
N LYS A 71 -4.77 1.58 -14.78
CA LYS A 71 -5.13 0.66 -15.88
C LYS A 71 -5.68 -0.67 -15.38
N ARG A 72 -6.76 -1.13 -16.02
CA ARG A 72 -7.11 -2.55 -16.13
C ARG A 72 -6.10 -3.18 -17.11
N GLY A 73 -5.38 -4.20 -16.69
CA GLY A 73 -4.60 -5.04 -17.61
C GLY A 73 -3.09 -4.94 -17.43
N ASN A 74 -2.47 -6.10 -17.34
CA ASN A 74 -1.05 -6.31 -17.59
C ASN A 74 -0.75 -5.86 -19.03
N SER A 75 0.32 -5.06 -19.22
CA SER A 75 1.02 -4.84 -20.49
C SER A 75 0.16 -4.55 -21.73
N ASP A 76 0.11 -3.29 -22.16
CA ASP A 76 -0.22 -2.99 -23.55
C ASP A 76 1.03 -3.29 -24.40
N THR A 77 1.12 -4.49 -24.96
CA THR A 77 2.16 -4.87 -25.93
C THR A 77 1.86 -4.27 -27.31
N LYS A 78 1.54 -2.98 -27.37
CA LYS A 78 1.37 -2.20 -28.61
C LYS A 78 2.25 -0.94 -28.65
N GLU A 79 3.31 -0.91 -27.86
CA GLU A 79 4.48 -0.07 -28.13
C GLU A 79 5.70 -1.00 -28.25
N ARG A 80 5.91 -1.52 -29.46
CA ARG A 80 7.18 -2.10 -29.90
C ARG A 80 7.38 -1.80 -31.38
#